data_AF-A0A0F9ATJ9-F1
#
_entry.id   AF-A0A0F9ATJ9-F1
#
_cell.length_a   1.000
_cell.length_b   1.000
_cell.length_c   1.000
_cell.angle_alpha   90.00
_cell.angle_beta   90.00
_cell.angle_gamma   90.00
#
_symmetry.space_group_name_H-M   'P 1'
#
loop_
_entity.id
_entity.type
_entity.pdbx_description
1 polymer ?
#
loop_
_entity_poly.entity_id
_entity_poly.type
_entity_poly.pdbx_seq_one_letter_code
_entity_poly.pdbx_strand_id
1 'polypeptide(L)'
;MIISLKKMTQSVRKNNLGTISQFDYSNIGVKSQKGLRPFLLNYLFRQFSFATHNQKVNSLRSSEYIKLASVTKVPVKIINPIVKGFLVELVYFRRFLREHTFSYKETARLVKLVSFLAKIHKLAPVFDFERAKENAQILKMKLQDLCFFPQFTTQIAIVVYVTDLRDKIYSKRIVQANLRLLCDCSAYSFHRTRKKLGLG
;
A
#
# COMPACT_ATOMS: atom_id res chain seq x y z
N MET A 1 35.62 -14.96 20.85
CA MET A 1 35.53 -13.50 21.09
C MET A 1 34.29 -12.97 20.38
N ILE A 2 33.15 -12.87 21.07
CA ILE A 2 31.88 -12.41 20.50
C ILE A 2 31.70 -10.95 20.90
N ILE A 3 32.17 -10.02 20.07
CA ILE A 3 32.02 -8.59 20.31
C ILE A 3 30.68 -8.12 19.72
N SER A 4 29.76 -7.81 20.62
CA SER A 4 28.90 -6.62 20.59
C SER A 4 28.13 -6.28 19.28
N LEU A 5 27.15 -7.10 18.92
CA LEU A 5 26.08 -6.71 17.97
C LEU A 5 24.75 -6.34 18.64
N LYS A 6 24.63 -6.53 19.96
CA LYS A 6 23.37 -6.36 20.71
C LYS A 6 23.09 -4.93 21.21
N LYS A 7 24.11 -4.06 21.32
CA LYS A 7 23.95 -2.69 21.86
C LYS A 7 23.55 -1.64 20.82
N MET A 8 23.83 -1.85 19.53
CA MET A 8 23.65 -0.81 18.51
C MET A 8 22.18 -0.67 18.03
N THR A 9 21.39 -1.74 18.08
CA THR A 9 19.97 -1.76 17.65
C THR A 9 19.00 -1.16 18.67
N GLN A 10 19.35 -1.16 19.96
CA GLN A 10 18.49 -0.57 21.01
C GLN A 10 18.62 0.96 21.10
N SER A 11 19.82 1.50 20.86
CA SER A 11 20.08 2.96 20.88
C SER A 11 19.34 3.69 19.75
N VAL A 12 19.37 3.15 18.52
CA VAL A 12 18.69 3.75 17.35
C VAL A 12 17.16 3.72 17.49
N ARG A 13 16.60 2.67 18.11
CA ARG A 13 15.16 2.59 18.38
C ARG A 13 14.72 3.64 19.42
N LYS A 14 15.45 3.82 20.52
CA LYS A 14 15.10 4.80 21.57
C LYS A 14 15.12 6.24 21.05
N ASN A 15 16.12 6.63 20.26
CA ASN A 15 16.22 7.99 19.74
C ASN A 15 15.13 8.33 18.71
N ASN A 16 14.73 7.37 17.87
CA ASN A 16 13.65 7.57 16.91
C ASN A 16 12.26 7.68 17.59
N LEU A 17 12.03 6.94 18.68
CA LEU A 17 10.78 7.00 19.44
C LEU A 17 10.56 8.36 20.12
N GLY A 18 11.60 8.93 20.75
CA GLY A 18 11.50 10.24 21.41
C GLY A 18 11.24 11.40 20.43
N THR A 19 11.78 11.31 19.22
CA THR A 19 11.60 12.34 18.19
C THR A 19 10.18 12.33 17.60
N ILE A 20 9.52 11.17 17.57
CA ILE A 20 8.15 11.03 17.06
C ILE A 20 7.14 11.50 18.13
N SER A 21 7.37 11.21 19.42
CA SER A 21 6.45 11.62 20.49
C SER A 21 6.35 13.14 20.72
N GLN A 22 7.37 13.90 20.31
CA GLN A 22 7.44 15.37 20.51
C GLN A 22 7.01 16.18 19.28
N PHE A 23 6.61 15.53 18.18
CA PHE A 23 6.18 16.25 16.97
C PHE A 23 4.77 16.81 17.14
N ASP A 24 4.56 18.07 16.77
CA ASP A 24 3.22 18.68 16.76
C ASP A 24 2.42 18.26 15.52
N TYR A 25 1.45 17.37 15.73
CA TYR A 25 0.62 16.79 14.68
C TYR A 25 -0.52 17.69 14.21
N SER A 26 -0.87 18.72 14.98
CA SER A 26 -1.97 19.63 14.65
C SER A 26 -1.70 20.39 13.34
N ASN A 27 -0.44 20.76 13.11
CA ASN A 27 0.03 21.51 11.94
C ASN A 27 -0.09 20.76 10.60
N ILE A 28 -0.30 19.44 10.63
CA ILE A 28 -0.44 18.59 9.44
C ILE A 28 -1.83 17.96 9.32
N GLY A 29 -2.79 18.38 10.17
CA GLY A 29 -4.16 17.86 10.17
C GLY A 29 -4.27 16.41 10.66
N VAL A 30 -3.28 15.92 11.41
CA VAL A 30 -3.27 14.55 11.95
C VAL A 30 -3.60 14.59 13.45
N LYS A 31 -4.59 13.82 13.90
CA LYS A 31 -5.05 13.85 15.29
C LYS A 31 -4.10 13.20 16.31
N SER A 32 -3.20 12.32 15.86
CA SER A 32 -2.26 11.60 16.73
C SER A 32 -1.14 10.93 15.95
N GLN A 33 -0.09 10.48 16.65
CA GLN A 33 0.98 9.63 16.11
C GLN A 33 0.46 8.42 15.32
N LYS A 34 -0.66 7.81 15.74
CA LYS A 34 -1.27 6.67 15.03
C LYS A 34 -1.73 7.04 13.61
N GLY A 35 -2.14 8.28 13.39
CA GLY A 35 -2.57 8.79 12.09
C GLY A 35 -1.41 9.17 11.16
N LEU A 36 -0.19 9.32 11.69
CA LEU A 36 0.97 9.78 10.90
C LEU A 36 1.36 8.77 9.82
N ARG A 37 1.41 7.47 10.16
CA ARG A 37 1.76 6.44 9.18
C ARG A 37 0.73 6.39 8.02
N PRO A 38 -0.60 6.28 8.26
CA PRO A 38 -1.59 6.37 7.20
C PRO A 38 -1.46 7.63 6.33
N PHE A 39 -1.24 8.79 6.97
CA PHE A 39 -1.06 10.05 6.27
C PHE A 39 0.15 10.02 5.33
N LEU A 40 1.33 9.65 5.84
CA LEU A 40 2.56 9.59 5.04
C LEU A 40 2.48 8.55 3.92
N LEU A 41 1.90 7.38 4.19
CA LEU A 41 1.74 6.35 3.17
C LEU A 41 0.78 6.78 2.06
N ASN A 42 -0.31 7.47 2.36
CA ASN A 42 -1.19 8.02 1.34
C ASN A 42 -0.45 8.98 0.40
N TYR A 43 0.32 9.92 0.96
CA TYR A 43 1.15 10.83 0.16
C TYR A 43 2.20 10.08 -0.66
N LEU A 44 2.88 9.11 -0.06
CA LEU A 44 3.86 8.27 -0.74
C LEU A 44 3.27 7.57 -1.97
N PHE A 45 2.10 6.91 -1.81
CA PHE A 45 1.45 6.15 -2.87
C PHE A 45 0.95 7.01 -4.05
N ARG A 46 0.66 8.30 -3.80
CA ARG A 46 0.08 9.23 -4.77
C ARG A 46 1.10 10.16 -5.44
N GLN A 47 2.26 10.37 -4.82
CA GLN A 47 3.25 11.38 -5.28
C GLN A 47 4.52 10.79 -5.90
N PHE A 48 4.91 9.58 -5.51
CA PHE A 48 6.17 8.97 -5.90
C PHE A 48 5.94 7.60 -6.51
N SER A 49 6.84 7.13 -7.36
CA SER A 49 6.84 5.73 -7.78
C SER A 49 7.98 5.00 -7.10
N PHE A 50 7.64 4.04 -6.25
CA PHE A 50 8.62 3.15 -5.59
C PHE A 50 8.57 1.73 -6.17
N ALA A 51 7.95 1.59 -7.35
CA ALA A 51 7.97 0.36 -8.14
C ALA A 51 8.95 0.52 -9.30
N THR A 52 9.88 -0.44 -9.44
CA THR A 52 10.74 -0.49 -10.63
C THR A 52 9.97 -1.00 -11.85
N HIS A 53 10.56 -0.89 -13.05
CA HIS A 53 10.01 -1.48 -14.27
C HIS A 53 9.71 -2.98 -14.12
N ASN A 54 10.57 -3.71 -13.41
CA ASN A 54 10.41 -5.13 -13.07
C ASN A 54 9.51 -5.40 -11.87
N GLN A 55 8.69 -4.41 -11.45
CA GLN A 55 7.83 -4.49 -10.28
C GLN A 55 8.57 -4.93 -9.01
N LYS A 56 9.81 -4.47 -8.81
CA LYS A 56 10.52 -4.63 -7.54
C LYS A 56 10.27 -3.39 -6.68
N VAL A 57 10.34 -3.57 -5.36
CA VAL A 57 10.27 -2.44 -4.42
C VAL A 57 11.59 -1.69 -4.52
N ASN A 58 11.54 -0.39 -4.82
CA ASN A 58 12.70 0.48 -4.85
C ASN A 58 12.75 1.33 -3.58
N SER A 59 13.96 1.67 -3.13
CA SER A 59 14.13 2.69 -2.10
C SER A 59 13.85 4.08 -2.68
N LEU A 60 13.43 5.01 -1.83
CA LEU A 60 13.34 6.41 -2.20
C LEU A 60 14.74 7.05 -2.18
N ARG A 61 14.98 7.95 -3.13
CA ARG A 61 16.15 8.82 -3.17
C ARG A 61 16.05 9.91 -2.09
N SER A 62 17.18 10.48 -1.68
CA SER A 62 17.21 11.59 -0.71
C SER A 62 16.35 12.77 -1.15
N SER A 63 16.37 13.10 -2.45
CA SER A 63 15.53 14.16 -3.02
C SER A 63 14.03 13.89 -2.88
N GLU A 64 13.60 12.62 -2.94
CA GLU A 64 12.20 12.24 -2.78
C GLU A 64 11.77 12.35 -1.32
N TYR A 65 12.65 12.01 -0.37
CA TYR A 65 12.40 12.26 1.05
C TYR A 65 12.28 13.76 1.36
N ILE A 66 13.16 14.58 0.79
CA ILE A 66 13.10 16.05 0.95
C ILE A 66 11.78 16.59 0.37
N LYS A 67 11.38 16.11 -0.82
CA LYS A 67 10.10 16.49 -1.44
C LYS A 67 8.91 16.06 -0.59
N LEU A 68 8.92 14.83 -0.06
CA LEU A 68 7.86 14.34 0.82
C LEU A 68 7.79 15.18 2.10
N ALA A 69 8.94 15.55 2.68
CA ALA A 69 9.02 16.44 3.84
C ALA A 69 8.43 17.83 3.56
N SER A 70 8.77 18.42 2.41
CA SER A 70 8.24 19.71 1.98
C SER A 70 6.72 19.69 1.82
N VAL A 71 6.17 18.68 1.14
CA VAL A 71 4.72 18.57 0.88
C VAL A 71 3.94 18.24 2.14
N THR A 72 4.47 17.36 3.00
CA THR A 72 3.77 16.91 4.21
C THR A 72 4.02 17.80 5.42
N LYS A 73 5.00 18.70 5.34
CA LYS A 73 5.54 19.49 6.47
C LYS A 73 6.07 18.61 7.61
N VAL A 74 6.39 17.35 7.35
CA VAL A 74 6.95 16.42 8.34
C VAL A 74 8.48 16.34 8.13
N PRO A 75 9.30 16.48 9.18
CA PRO A 75 10.74 16.35 9.07
C PRO A 75 11.20 15.00 8.49
N VAL A 76 12.23 15.03 7.64
CA VAL A 76 12.83 13.82 7.03
C VAL A 76 13.22 12.78 8.10
N LYS A 77 13.72 13.23 9.26
CA LYS A 77 14.08 12.35 10.38
C LYS A 77 12.92 11.49 10.90
N ILE A 78 11.67 11.95 10.76
CA ILE A 78 10.46 11.21 11.13
C ILE A 78 9.95 10.38 9.95
N ILE A 79 9.96 10.94 8.74
CA ILE A 79 9.48 10.26 7.53
C ILE A 79 10.31 9.01 7.22
N ASN A 80 11.63 9.15 7.25
CA ASN A 80 12.59 8.13 6.81
C ASN A 80 12.36 6.76 7.48
N PRO A 81 12.32 6.64 8.83
CA PRO A 81 12.08 5.35 9.48
C PRO A 81 10.70 4.75 9.15
N ILE A 82 9.64 5.57 9.02
CA ILE A 82 8.29 5.08 8.70
C ILE A 82 8.23 4.51 7.29
N VAL A 83 8.72 5.26 6.31
CA VAL A 83 8.71 4.84 4.90
C VAL A 83 9.64 3.64 4.69
N LYS A 84 10.86 3.64 5.24
CA LYS A 84 11.75 2.49 5.15
C LYS A 84 11.14 1.24 5.78
N GLY A 85 10.56 1.37 6.97
CA GLY A 85 9.87 0.26 7.64
C GLY A 85 8.76 -0.32 6.77
N PHE A 86 7.91 0.54 6.21
CA PHE A 86 6.85 0.11 5.29
C PHE A 86 7.39 -0.61 4.05
N LEU A 87 8.43 -0.09 3.39
CA LEU A 87 8.98 -0.72 2.18
C LEU A 87 9.53 -2.13 2.48
N VAL A 88 10.15 -2.32 3.64
CA VAL A 88 10.62 -3.64 4.10
C VAL A 88 9.43 -4.57 4.35
N GLU A 89 8.40 -4.12 5.08
CA GLU A 89 7.17 -4.89 5.30
C GLU A 89 6.50 -5.29 3.97
N LEU A 90 6.49 -4.39 2.99
CA LEU A 90 5.95 -4.64 1.66
C LEU A 90 6.72 -5.74 0.92
N VAL A 91 8.05 -5.76 1.01
CA VAL A 91 8.86 -6.84 0.40
C VAL A 91 8.46 -8.21 0.97
N TYR A 92 8.36 -8.32 2.29
CA TYR A 92 7.94 -9.58 2.94
C TYR A 92 6.50 -9.96 2.60
N PHE A 93 5.59 -9.00 2.61
CA PHE A 93 4.19 -9.25 2.28
C PHE A 93 4.03 -9.76 0.84
N ARG A 94 4.77 -9.20 -0.11
CA ARG A 94 4.75 -9.67 -1.50
C ARG A 94 5.32 -11.08 -1.64
N ARG A 95 6.40 -11.39 -0.93
CA ARG A 95 6.94 -12.76 -0.88
C ARG A 95 5.86 -13.73 -0.38
N PHE A 96 5.17 -13.37 0.69
CA PHE A 96 4.03 -14.15 1.20
C PHE A 96 2.93 -14.35 0.14
N LEU A 97 2.55 -13.30 -0.60
CA LEU A 97 1.54 -13.42 -1.66
C LEU A 97 1.95 -14.38 -2.78
N ARG A 98 3.24 -14.41 -3.14
CA ARG A 98 3.78 -15.29 -4.19
C ARG A 98 3.87 -16.74 -3.77
N GLU A 99 4.22 -16.98 -2.51
CA GLU A 99 4.28 -18.31 -1.92
C GLU A 99 2.87 -18.87 -1.65
N HIS A 100 1.85 -18.00 -1.57
CA HIS A 100 0.47 -18.41 -1.37
C HIS A 100 -0.21 -18.75 -2.69
N THR A 101 -0.44 -20.04 -2.93
CA THR A 101 -1.22 -20.51 -4.07
C THR A 101 -2.71 -20.31 -3.81
N PHE A 102 -3.33 -19.36 -4.51
CA PHE A 102 -4.78 -19.18 -4.49
C PHE A 102 -5.43 -20.18 -5.44
N SER A 103 -6.19 -21.12 -4.88
CA SER A 103 -7.01 -22.03 -5.69
C SER A 103 -8.09 -21.27 -6.48
N TYR A 104 -8.61 -21.88 -7.54
CA TYR A 104 -9.76 -21.32 -8.28
C TYR A 104 -10.97 -21.11 -7.37
N LYS A 105 -11.23 -22.06 -6.46
CA LYS A 105 -12.29 -21.96 -5.45
C LYS A 105 -12.11 -20.73 -4.55
N GLU A 106 -10.89 -20.45 -4.10
CA GLU A 106 -10.60 -19.24 -3.32
C GLU A 106 -10.75 -17.96 -4.14
N THR A 107 -10.37 -18.04 -5.42
CA THR A 107 -10.50 -16.94 -6.39
C THR A 107 -11.95 -16.54 -6.62
N ALA A 108 -12.91 -17.45 -6.43
CA ALA A 108 -14.33 -17.15 -6.49
C ALA A 108 -14.91 -16.57 -5.19
N ARG A 109 -14.31 -16.84 -4.01
CA ARG A 109 -14.90 -16.49 -2.70
C ARG A 109 -14.75 -15.01 -2.35
N LEU A 110 -15.88 -14.33 -2.12
CA LEU A 110 -15.91 -12.94 -1.63
C LEU A 110 -15.24 -12.78 -0.26
N VAL A 111 -15.54 -13.67 0.69
CA VAL A 111 -14.98 -13.63 2.06
C VAL A 111 -13.46 -13.63 2.05
N LYS A 112 -12.84 -14.45 1.20
CA LYS A 112 -11.38 -14.52 1.07
C LYS A 112 -10.84 -13.20 0.51
N LEU A 113 -11.48 -12.64 -0.52
CA LEU A 113 -11.11 -11.35 -1.12
C LEU A 113 -11.15 -10.22 -0.08
N VAL A 114 -12.23 -10.12 0.70
CA VAL A 114 -12.38 -9.14 1.77
C VAL A 114 -11.32 -9.32 2.87
N SER A 115 -11.02 -10.56 3.26
CA SER A 115 -9.96 -10.85 4.24
C SER A 115 -8.59 -10.34 3.78
N PHE A 116 -8.25 -10.52 2.49
CA PHE A 116 -6.98 -10.03 1.96
C PHE A 116 -6.97 -8.50 1.77
N LEU A 117 -8.10 -7.89 1.41
CA LEU A 117 -8.24 -6.44 1.41
C LEU A 117 -7.97 -5.86 2.80
N ALA A 118 -8.46 -6.51 3.87
CA ALA A 118 -8.19 -6.08 5.24
C ALA A 118 -6.70 -6.17 5.60
N LYS A 119 -6.02 -7.25 5.18
CA LYS A 119 -4.56 -7.40 5.38
C LYS A 119 -3.78 -6.30 4.66
N ILE A 120 -4.16 -6.00 3.42
CA ILE A 120 -3.53 -4.96 2.61
C ILE A 120 -3.81 -3.57 3.21
N HIS A 121 -5.04 -3.31 3.63
CA HIS A 121 -5.40 -2.04 4.28
C HIS A 121 -4.63 -1.85 5.60
N LYS A 122 -4.41 -2.91 6.38
CA LYS A 122 -3.57 -2.85 7.59
C LYS A 122 -2.11 -2.52 7.25
N LEU A 123 -1.58 -3.07 6.17
CA LEU A 123 -0.20 -2.81 5.71
C LEU A 123 -0.05 -1.36 5.19
N ALA A 124 -0.96 -0.94 4.32
CA ALA A 124 -1.01 0.35 3.65
C ALA A 124 -2.47 0.85 3.61
N PRO A 125 -2.90 1.68 4.59
CA PRO A 125 -4.26 2.23 4.65
C PRO A 125 -4.40 3.41 3.69
N VAL A 126 -4.32 3.12 2.38
CA VAL A 126 -4.28 4.13 1.29
C VAL A 126 -5.55 4.20 0.45
N PHE A 127 -6.57 3.44 0.83
CA PHE A 127 -7.88 3.40 0.20
C PHE A 127 -8.96 3.18 1.27
N ASP A 128 -10.19 3.60 0.99
CA ASP A 128 -11.33 3.37 1.88
C ASP A 128 -11.69 1.87 1.94
N PHE A 129 -11.52 1.26 3.11
CA PHE A 129 -11.77 -0.17 3.30
C PHE A 129 -13.26 -0.53 3.22
N GLU A 130 -14.15 0.31 3.75
CA GLU A 130 -15.58 0.04 3.74
C GLU A 130 -16.10 0.02 2.30
N ARG A 131 -15.71 1.04 1.52
CA ARG A 131 -16.02 1.11 0.10
C ARG A 131 -15.35 0.00 -0.71
N ALA A 132 -14.16 -0.44 -0.32
CA ALA A 132 -13.51 -1.57 -0.97
C ALA A 132 -14.29 -2.88 -0.78
N LYS A 133 -14.97 -3.09 0.35
CA LYS A 133 -15.83 -4.26 0.54
C LYS A 133 -17.02 -4.26 -0.42
N GLU A 134 -17.69 -3.12 -0.56
CA GLU A 134 -18.80 -2.95 -1.51
C GLU A 134 -18.34 -3.19 -2.94
N ASN A 135 -17.24 -2.55 -3.34
CA ASN A 135 -16.64 -2.74 -4.67
C ASN A 135 -16.18 -4.17 -4.92
N ALA A 136 -15.75 -4.90 -3.88
CA ALA A 136 -15.41 -6.32 -4.00
C ALA A 136 -16.64 -7.18 -4.31
N GLN A 137 -17.79 -6.90 -3.69
CA GLN A 137 -19.03 -7.61 -3.98
C GLN A 137 -19.50 -7.35 -5.42
N ILE A 138 -19.50 -6.08 -5.85
CA ILE A 138 -19.85 -5.69 -7.22
C ILE A 138 -18.91 -6.36 -8.23
N LEU A 139 -17.60 -6.39 -7.94
CA LEU A 139 -16.63 -7.05 -8.80
C LEU A 139 -16.94 -8.55 -8.93
N LYS A 140 -17.28 -9.25 -7.84
CA LYS A 140 -17.59 -10.68 -7.90
C LYS A 140 -18.77 -10.99 -8.82
N MET A 141 -19.86 -10.22 -8.69
CA MET A 141 -21.04 -10.36 -9.55
C MET A 141 -20.65 -10.16 -11.02
N LYS A 142 -19.95 -9.06 -11.34
CA LYS A 142 -19.50 -8.79 -12.71
C LYS A 142 -18.59 -9.87 -13.29
N LEU A 143 -17.67 -10.41 -12.49
CA LEU A 143 -16.76 -11.47 -12.95
C LEU A 143 -17.49 -12.79 -13.23
N GLN A 144 -18.54 -13.09 -12.44
CA GLN A 144 -19.43 -14.23 -12.67
C GLN A 144 -20.20 -14.06 -13.97
N ASP A 145 -20.83 -12.90 -14.18
CA ASP A 145 -21.61 -12.59 -15.38
C ASP A 145 -20.76 -12.67 -16.65
N LEU A 146 -19.50 -12.24 -16.58
CA LEU A 146 -18.54 -12.27 -17.69
C LEU A 146 -17.88 -13.64 -17.90
N CYS A 147 -18.19 -14.65 -17.08
CA CYS A 147 -17.50 -15.94 -17.03
C CYS A 147 -15.96 -15.78 -17.04
N PHE A 148 -15.46 -14.77 -16.32
CA PHE A 148 -14.05 -14.37 -16.35
C PHE A 148 -13.52 -14.20 -14.94
N PHE A 149 -12.54 -15.02 -14.56
CA PHE A 149 -11.93 -14.96 -13.22
C PHE A 149 -10.43 -14.67 -13.33
N PRO A 150 -10.02 -13.39 -13.23
CA PRO A 150 -8.61 -13.05 -13.15
C PRO A 150 -8.02 -13.59 -11.85
N GLN A 151 -6.68 -13.69 -11.81
CA GLN A 151 -5.95 -14.09 -10.61
C GLN A 151 -6.38 -13.28 -9.38
N PHE A 152 -6.36 -13.91 -8.22
CA PHE A 152 -6.86 -13.31 -6.99
C PHE A 152 -6.18 -11.98 -6.63
N THR A 153 -4.85 -11.88 -6.79
CA THR A 153 -4.08 -10.63 -6.63
C THR A 153 -4.49 -9.53 -7.60
N THR A 154 -4.91 -9.91 -8.81
CA THR A 154 -5.46 -8.98 -9.80
C THR A 154 -6.84 -8.48 -9.37
N GLN A 155 -7.69 -9.33 -8.81
CA GLN A 155 -8.99 -8.90 -8.29
C GLN A 155 -8.84 -7.87 -7.18
N ILE A 156 -7.93 -8.12 -6.22
CA ILE A 156 -7.60 -7.15 -5.16
C ILE A 156 -7.18 -5.82 -5.78
N ALA A 157 -6.23 -5.83 -6.71
CA ALA A 157 -5.74 -4.63 -7.36
C ALA A 157 -6.87 -3.83 -8.03
N ILE A 158 -7.80 -4.52 -8.70
CA ILE A 158 -8.95 -3.88 -9.35
C ILE A 158 -9.90 -3.26 -8.33
N VAL A 159 -10.18 -3.94 -7.21
CA VAL A 159 -11.00 -3.36 -6.14
C VAL A 159 -10.37 -2.07 -5.62
N VAL A 160 -9.09 -2.10 -5.27
CA VAL A 160 -8.38 -0.92 -4.76
C VAL A 160 -8.37 0.20 -5.80
N TYR A 161 -8.19 -0.13 -7.07
CA TYR A 161 -8.19 0.83 -8.18
C TYR A 161 -9.55 1.52 -8.33
N VAL A 162 -10.65 0.75 -8.34
CA VAL A 162 -12.00 1.30 -8.48
C VAL A 162 -12.40 2.12 -7.25
N THR A 163 -11.99 1.67 -6.05
CA THR A 163 -12.17 2.45 -4.82
C THR A 163 -11.47 3.79 -4.92
N ASP A 164 -10.21 3.80 -5.37
CA ASP A 164 -9.44 5.04 -5.52
C ASP A 164 -10.02 5.95 -6.61
N LEU A 165 -10.53 5.41 -7.73
CA LEU A 165 -11.14 6.20 -8.81
C LEU A 165 -12.34 7.03 -8.36
N ARG A 166 -13.09 6.56 -7.35
CA ARG A 166 -14.29 7.23 -6.86
C ARG A 166 -14.03 8.09 -5.62
N ASP A 167 -12.79 8.11 -5.14
CA ASP A 167 -12.40 8.93 -4.02
C ASP A 167 -12.27 10.40 -4.46
N LYS A 168 -13.09 11.28 -3.85
CA LYS A 168 -13.06 12.72 -4.11
C LYS A 168 -12.21 13.48 -3.09
N ILE A 169 -11.75 12.81 -2.03
CA ILE A 169 -10.96 13.43 -0.96
C ILE A 169 -9.56 13.78 -1.46
N TYR A 170 -8.98 12.96 -2.34
CA TYR A 170 -7.63 13.15 -2.84
C TYR A 170 -7.62 13.68 -4.27
N SER A 171 -6.90 14.79 -4.49
CA SER A 171 -6.73 15.39 -5.82
C SER A 171 -5.89 14.55 -6.78
N LYS A 172 -4.96 13.75 -6.24
CA LYS A 172 -4.14 12.80 -7.02
C LYS A 172 -4.56 11.37 -6.74
N ARG A 173 -4.68 10.57 -7.79
CA ARG A 173 -4.90 9.12 -7.71
C ARG A 173 -3.66 8.39 -7.21
N ILE A 174 -3.85 7.18 -6.71
CA ILE A 174 -2.74 6.27 -6.42
C ILE A 174 -2.00 5.97 -7.72
N VAL A 175 -0.66 6.05 -7.67
CA VAL A 175 0.18 5.65 -8.80
C VAL A 175 -0.04 4.16 -9.08
N GLN A 176 -0.54 3.84 -10.28
CA GLN A 176 -0.94 2.47 -10.63
C GLN A 176 0.20 1.46 -10.45
N ALA A 177 1.45 1.86 -10.69
CA ALA A 177 2.62 1.01 -10.46
C ALA A 177 2.77 0.62 -8.98
N ASN A 178 2.53 1.55 -8.05
CA ASN A 178 2.58 1.29 -6.61
C ASN A 178 1.42 0.40 -6.15
N LEU A 179 0.22 0.63 -6.68
CA LEU A 179 -0.95 -0.20 -6.39
C LEU A 179 -0.73 -1.64 -6.85
N ARG A 180 -0.23 -1.82 -8.07
CA ARG A 180 0.14 -3.13 -8.61
C ARG A 180 1.21 -3.81 -7.77
N LEU A 181 2.21 -3.05 -7.33
CA LEU A 181 3.26 -3.52 -6.43
C LEU A 181 2.69 -4.00 -5.09
N LEU A 182 1.79 -3.21 -4.49
CA LEU A 182 1.13 -3.52 -3.22
C LEU A 182 0.35 -4.83 -3.27
N CYS A 183 -0.33 -5.10 -4.39
CA CYS A 183 -1.19 -6.26 -4.56
C CYS A 183 -0.48 -7.47 -5.18
N ASP A 184 0.81 -7.34 -5.54
CA ASP A 184 1.56 -8.29 -6.38
C ASP A 184 0.82 -8.67 -7.67
N CYS A 185 0.41 -7.64 -8.43
CA CYS A 185 -0.32 -7.78 -9.68
C CYS A 185 0.53 -7.34 -10.89
N SER A 186 0.59 -8.19 -11.92
CA SER A 186 1.31 -7.86 -13.15
C SER A 186 0.64 -6.69 -13.91
N ALA A 187 1.42 -5.92 -14.68
CA ALA A 187 0.87 -4.83 -15.48
C ALA A 187 -0.11 -5.38 -16.53
N TYR A 188 0.28 -6.47 -17.20
CA TYR A 188 -0.55 -7.14 -18.19
C TYR A 188 -1.88 -7.62 -17.60
N SER A 189 -1.87 -8.38 -16.50
CA SER A 189 -3.09 -8.89 -15.86
C SER A 189 -4.01 -7.76 -15.41
N PHE A 190 -3.44 -6.69 -14.87
CA PHE A 190 -4.16 -5.49 -14.47
C PHE A 190 -4.87 -4.81 -15.64
N HIS A 191 -4.13 -4.48 -16.71
CA HIS A 191 -4.68 -3.79 -17.88
C HIS A 191 -5.69 -4.63 -18.64
N ARG A 192 -5.41 -5.93 -18.84
CA ARG A 192 -6.34 -6.89 -19.46
C ARG A 192 -7.67 -6.94 -18.70
N THR A 193 -7.61 -7.01 -17.37
CA THR A 193 -8.79 -7.09 -16.51
C THR A 193 -9.58 -5.78 -16.54
N ARG A 194 -8.91 -4.63 -16.45
CA ARG A 194 -9.57 -3.32 -16.59
C ARG A 194 -10.32 -3.20 -17.92
N LYS A 195 -9.68 -3.57 -19.03
CA LYS A 195 -10.29 -3.54 -20.36
C LYS A 195 -11.53 -4.43 -20.43
N LYS A 196 -11.45 -5.67 -19.93
CA LYS A 196 -12.60 -6.60 -19.89
C LYS A 196 -13.76 -6.09 -19.04
N LEU A 197 -13.48 -5.31 -17.99
CA LEU A 197 -14.49 -4.74 -17.10
C LEU A 197 -15.03 -3.38 -17.58
N GLY A 198 -14.58 -2.86 -18.72
CA GLY A 198 -14.95 -1.53 -19.20
C GLY A 198 -14.42 -0.39 -18.33
N LEU A 199 -13.28 -0.60 -17.65
CA LEU A 199 -12.59 0.37 -16.79
C LEU A 199 -11.38 1.02 -17.50
N GLY A 200 -11.43 1.03 -18.84
CA GLY A 200 -10.37 1.50 -19.74
C GLY A 200 -10.23 3.00 -19.73
#